data_AF-A0AAP2PBZ1-F1
#
_entry.id   AF-A0AAP2PBZ1-F1
#
_cell.length_a   1.000
_cell.length_b   1.000
_cell.length_c   1.000
_cell.angle_alpha   90.00
_cell.angle_beta   90.00
_cell.angle_gamma   90.00
#
_symmetry.space_group_name_H-M   'P 1'
#
loop_
_entity.id
_entity.type
_entity.pdbx_description
1 polymer ?
#
loop_
_entity_poly.entity_id
_entity_poly.type
_entity_poly.pdbx_seq_one_letter_code
_entity_poly.pdbx_strand_id
1 'polypeptide(L)'
;MTKLTGWQLIANERKRQIKEEGWSLSHDDQHGAGVLASAALCYRDASGPDSVMPHNWPWDATWWKPKSRERNLERAGALYQAAAEVAERAQEYRVRDDLREHVASCANLLDSILEIEAN
;
A
#
# COMPACT_ATOMS: atom_id res chain seq x y z
N MET A 1 -0.98 -26.42 0.07
CA MET A 1 -0.51 -25.16 0.66
C MET A 1 -1.69 -24.21 0.68
N THR A 2 -2.04 -23.63 1.83
CA THR A 2 -3.15 -22.67 1.92
C THR A 2 -2.76 -21.40 1.17
N LYS A 3 -3.60 -20.94 0.24
CA LYS A 3 -3.39 -19.68 -0.49
C LYS A 3 -3.49 -18.52 0.50
N LEU A 4 -2.55 -17.57 0.43
CA LEU A 4 -2.61 -16.37 1.26
C LEU A 4 -3.76 -15.48 0.76
N THR A 5 -4.47 -14.84 1.69
CA THR A 5 -5.48 -13.82 1.36
C THR A 5 -4.81 -12.48 1.05
N GLY A 6 -5.51 -11.58 0.37
CA GLY A 6 -5.07 -10.21 0.10
C GLY A 6 -4.67 -9.46 1.38
N TRP A 7 -5.42 -9.64 2.46
CA TRP A 7 -5.07 -9.11 3.78
C TRP A 7 -3.73 -9.65 4.30
N GLN A 8 -3.46 -10.94 4.14
CA GLN A 8 -2.20 -11.53 4.57
C GLN A 8 -1.02 -11.04 3.73
N LEU A 9 -1.22 -10.88 2.41
CA LEU A 9 -0.21 -10.33 1.51
C LEU A 9 0.13 -8.88 1.86
N ILE A 10 -0.87 -8.03 2.10
CA ILE A 10 -0.67 -6.64 2.55
C ILE A 10 0.06 -6.60 3.90
N ALA A 11 -0.35 -7.43 4.87
CA ALA A 11 0.31 -7.49 6.17
C ALA A 11 1.77 -7.96 6.07
N ASN A 12 2.07 -8.87 5.14
CA ASN A 12 3.43 -9.32 4.87
C ASN A 12 4.27 -8.22 4.22
N GLU A 13 3.73 -7.49 3.25
CA GLU A 13 4.43 -6.35 2.63
C GLU A 13 4.67 -5.22 3.65
N ARG A 14 3.70 -4.91 4.52
CA ARG A 14 3.91 -3.93 5.60
C ARG A 14 5.06 -4.33 6.53
N LYS A 15 5.12 -5.61 6.92
CA LYS A 15 6.26 -6.15 7.70
C LYS A 15 7.58 -6.06 6.94
N ARG A 16 7.57 -6.32 5.63
CA ARG A 16 8.74 -6.23 4.76
C ARG A 16 9.26 -4.80 4.68
N GLN A 17 8.39 -3.82 4.44
CA GLN A 17 8.72 -2.39 4.42
C GLN A 17 9.40 -1.94 5.73
N ILE A 18 8.87 -2.35 6.87
CA ILE A 18 9.49 -2.03 8.17
C ILE A 18 10.86 -2.72 8.34
N LYS A 19 10.96 -4.01 8.01
CA LYS A 19 12.15 -4.82 8.30
C LYS A 19 13.29 -4.65 7.31
N GLU A 20 12.99 -4.55 6.02
CA GLU A 20 13.98 -4.53 4.95
C GLU A 20 14.29 -3.10 4.50
N GLU A 21 13.28 -2.24 4.38
CA GLU A 21 13.45 -0.86 3.92
C GLU A 21 13.71 0.12 5.08
N GLY A 22 13.48 -0.32 6.33
CA GLY A 22 13.64 0.52 7.52
C GLY A 22 12.56 1.60 7.66
N TRP A 23 11.43 1.48 6.97
CA TRP A 23 10.30 2.41 7.06
C TRP A 23 9.55 2.23 8.39
N SER A 24 10.19 2.69 9.46
CA SER A 24 9.68 2.63 10.82
C SER A 24 8.44 3.52 11.01
N LEU A 25 7.70 3.31 12.11
CA LEU A 25 6.56 4.17 12.45
C LEU A 25 6.96 5.65 12.54
N SER A 26 8.13 5.95 13.10
CA SER A 26 8.64 7.32 13.18
C SER A 26 9.02 7.90 11.82
N HIS A 27 9.54 7.08 10.91
CA HIS A 27 9.76 7.49 9.52
C HIS A 27 8.44 7.85 8.85
N ASP A 28 7.41 7.02 9.02
CA ASP A 28 6.10 7.23 8.43
C ASP A 28 5.43 8.49 9.01
N ASP A 29 5.59 8.75 10.31
CA ASP A 29 5.12 9.96 10.97
C ASP A 29 5.78 11.24 10.39
N GLN A 30 7.05 11.16 9.97
CA GLN A 30 7.75 12.30 9.35
C GLN A 30 7.20 12.66 7.96
N HIS A 31 6.65 11.68 7.22
CA HIS A 31 5.99 11.94 5.94
C HIS A 31 4.54 12.41 6.11
N GLY A 32 3.84 11.86 7.11
CA GLY A 32 2.43 12.15 7.35
C GLY A 32 1.48 11.26 6.52
N ALA A 33 0.24 11.13 7.00
CA ALA A 33 -0.76 10.23 6.40
C ALA A 33 -1.08 10.58 4.94
N GLY A 34 -1.18 11.87 4.59
CA GLY A 34 -1.53 12.31 3.24
C GLY A 34 -0.48 11.94 2.19
N VAL A 35 0.81 12.07 2.52
CA VAL A 35 1.92 11.72 1.60
C VAL A 35 1.94 10.21 1.34
N LEU A 36 1.84 9.41 2.40
CA LEU A 36 1.78 7.95 2.30
C LEU A 36 0.56 7.48 1.50
N ALA A 37 -0.60 8.11 1.71
CA ALA A 37 -1.82 7.82 0.97
C ALA A 37 -1.71 8.17 -0.53
N SER A 38 -1.02 9.26 -0.88
CA SER A 38 -0.77 9.63 -2.29
C SER A 38 0.13 8.60 -2.99
N ALA A 39 1.20 8.16 -2.32
CA ALA A 39 2.06 7.09 -2.82
C ALA A 39 1.30 5.76 -2.97
N ALA A 40 0.44 5.43 -1.99
CA ALA A 40 -0.40 4.25 -2.03
C ALA A 40 -1.35 4.27 -3.24
N LEU A 41 -2.00 5.41 -3.51
CA LEU A 41 -2.88 5.60 -4.66
C LEU A 41 -2.13 5.37 -5.99
N CYS A 42 -0.92 5.92 -6.12
CA CYS A 42 -0.10 5.73 -7.31
C CYS A 42 0.17 4.25 -7.58
N TYR A 43 0.59 3.49 -6.57
CA TYR A 43 0.77 2.04 -6.72
C TYR A 43 -0.56 1.30 -6.94
N ARG A 44 -1.64 1.72 -6.28
CA ARG A 44 -2.96 1.10 -6.47
C ARG A 44 -3.42 1.17 -7.92
N ASP A 45 -3.11 2.25 -8.62
CA ASP A 45 -3.56 2.48 -9.99
C ASP A 45 -2.54 1.99 -11.05
N ALA A 46 -1.33 1.57 -10.63
CA ALA A 46 -0.33 0.99 -11.51
C ALA A 46 -0.72 -0.42 -11.98
N SER A 47 -0.79 -0.60 -13.30
CA SER A 47 -1.20 -1.85 -13.96
C SER A 47 -0.09 -2.91 -14.01
N GLY A 48 1.18 -2.48 -13.97
CA GLY A 48 2.31 -3.36 -14.23
C GLY A 48 3.68 -2.66 -14.23
N PRO A 49 4.77 -3.38 -14.53
CA PRO A 49 6.14 -2.86 -14.50
C PRO A 49 6.39 -1.65 -15.41
N ASP A 50 5.63 -1.52 -16.49
CA ASP A 50 5.75 -0.42 -17.47
C ASP A 50 4.89 0.80 -17.11
N SER A 51 4.27 0.82 -15.92
CA SER A 51 3.46 1.95 -15.48
C SER A 51 4.33 3.21 -15.33
N VAL A 52 3.97 4.25 -16.09
CA VAL A 52 4.61 5.57 -16.01
C VAL A 52 4.37 6.17 -14.63
N MET A 53 5.37 6.87 -14.10
CA MET A 53 5.26 7.57 -12.81
C MET A 53 4.11 8.59 -12.85
N PRO A 54 3.11 8.47 -11.95
CA PRO A 54 2.03 9.44 -11.88
C PRO A 54 2.53 10.82 -11.42
N HIS A 55 1.89 11.89 -11.90
CA HIS A 55 2.24 13.27 -11.51
C HIS A 55 2.08 13.55 -10.00
N ASN A 56 1.22 12.80 -9.31
CA ASN A 56 0.97 12.91 -7.88
C ASN A 56 1.86 11.97 -7.03
N TRP A 57 2.83 11.29 -7.64
CA TRP A 57 3.85 10.55 -6.90
C TRP A 57 4.64 11.52 -6.01
N PRO A 58 4.70 11.30 -4.69
CA PRO A 58 5.16 12.34 -3.77
C PRO A 58 6.67 12.32 -3.50
N TRP A 59 7.41 11.37 -4.06
CA TRP A 59 8.84 11.18 -3.82
C TRP A 59 9.65 11.27 -5.11
N ASP A 60 10.97 11.21 -4.97
CA ASP A 60 11.87 11.18 -6.13
C ASP A 60 11.54 10.00 -7.06
N ALA A 61 11.71 10.22 -8.37
CA ALA A 61 11.38 9.26 -9.41
C ALA A 61 12.15 7.93 -9.27
N THR A 62 13.33 7.94 -8.66
CA THR A 62 14.11 6.73 -8.39
C THR A 62 13.41 5.76 -7.43
N TRP A 63 12.41 6.23 -6.66
CA TRP A 63 11.58 5.40 -5.78
C TRP A 63 10.30 4.89 -6.43
N TRP A 64 9.97 5.34 -7.64
CA TRP A 64 8.89 4.78 -8.44
C TRP A 64 9.34 3.46 -9.08
N LYS A 65 8.94 2.33 -8.50
CA LYS A 65 9.41 1.00 -8.92
C LYS A 65 8.25 0.01 -9.09
N PRO A 66 7.27 0.28 -9.97
CA PRO A 66 6.12 -0.59 -10.15
C PRO A 66 6.55 -2.01 -10.56
N LYS A 67 5.75 -2.98 -10.16
CA LYS A 67 5.91 -4.42 -10.43
C LYS A 67 4.62 -4.95 -11.03
N SER A 68 4.32 -6.24 -10.87
CA SER A 68 3.05 -6.80 -11.30
C SER A 68 1.87 -6.13 -10.58
N ARG A 69 0.66 -6.30 -11.13
CA ARG A 69 -0.56 -5.71 -10.59
C ARG A 69 -0.75 -6.09 -9.11
N GLU A 70 -0.52 -7.35 -8.77
CA GLU A 70 -0.64 -7.91 -7.42
C GLU A 70 0.37 -7.26 -6.48
N ARG A 71 1.66 -7.23 -6.87
CA ARG A 71 2.71 -6.62 -6.06
C ARG A 71 2.49 -5.12 -5.85
N ASN A 72 1.90 -4.43 -6.83
CA ASN A 72 1.53 -3.03 -6.68
C ASN A 72 0.38 -2.85 -5.69
N LEU A 73 -0.64 -3.73 -5.71
CA LEU A 73 -1.74 -3.72 -4.74
C LEU A 73 -1.28 -4.07 -3.31
N GLU A 74 -0.34 -5.01 -3.15
CA GLU A 74 0.28 -5.31 -1.85
C GLU A 74 0.95 -4.06 -1.27
N ARG A 75 1.76 -3.36 -2.08
CA ARG A 75 2.44 -2.12 -1.68
C ARG A 75 1.45 -1.00 -1.38
N ALA A 76 0.43 -0.83 -2.22
CA ALA A 76 -0.61 0.15 -2.01
C ALA A 76 -1.34 -0.09 -0.68
N GLY A 77 -1.79 -1.32 -0.43
CA GLY A 77 -2.44 -1.67 0.83
C GLY A 77 -1.53 -1.47 2.04
N ALA A 78 -0.24 -1.80 1.93
CA ALA A 78 0.73 -1.59 3.00
C ALA A 78 1.00 -0.10 3.28
N LEU A 79 1.06 0.73 2.24
CA LEU A 79 1.21 2.19 2.39
C LEU A 79 -0.06 2.85 2.93
N TYR A 80 -1.26 2.41 2.52
CA TYR A 80 -2.51 2.87 3.14
C TYR A 80 -2.59 2.45 4.61
N GLN A 81 -2.13 1.25 4.96
CA GLN A 81 -2.05 0.80 6.34
C GLN A 81 -1.07 1.66 7.16
N ALA A 82 0.09 2.00 6.60
CA ALA A 82 1.04 2.92 7.22
C ALA A 82 0.42 4.32 7.41
N ALA A 83 -0.29 4.84 6.40
CA ALA A 83 -1.00 6.12 6.48
C ALA A 83 -2.08 6.10 7.58
N ALA A 84 -2.86 5.02 7.70
CA ALA A 84 -3.87 4.87 8.74
C ALA A 84 -3.24 4.82 10.15
N GLU A 85 -2.08 4.17 10.28
CA GLU A 85 -1.31 4.14 11.53
C GLU A 85 -0.82 5.53 11.94
N VAL A 86 -0.36 6.34 10.98
CA VAL A 86 0.02 7.75 11.21
C VAL A 86 -1.20 8.56 11.64
N ALA A 87 -2.32 8.44 10.92
CA ALA A 87 -3.56 9.15 11.26
C ALA A 87 -4.10 8.75 12.65
N GLU A 88 -4.03 7.46 13.02
CA GLU A 88 -4.37 6.98 14.36
C GLU A 88 -3.51 7.66 15.44
N ARG A 89 -2.18 7.72 15.26
CA ARG A 89 -1.27 8.38 16.22
C ARG A 89 -1.51 9.89 16.30
N ALA A 90 -1.87 10.52 15.19
CA ALA A 90 -2.25 11.93 15.12
C ALA A 90 -3.69 12.22 15.63
N GLN A 91 -4.43 11.19 16.06
CA GLN A 91 -5.84 11.28 16.49
C GLN A 91 -6.80 11.77 15.39
N GLU A 92 -6.44 11.60 14.12
CA GLU A 92 -7.27 11.91 12.95
C GLU A 92 -8.15 10.70 12.57
N TYR A 93 -9.06 10.31 13.47
CA TYR A 93 -9.78 9.03 13.36
C TYR A 93 -10.63 8.89 12.10
N ARG A 94 -11.23 9.98 11.60
CA ARG A 94 -11.97 9.95 10.34
C ARG A 94 -11.06 9.60 9.16
N VAL A 95 -9.89 10.25 9.09
CA VAL A 95 -8.89 9.99 8.04
C VAL A 95 -8.38 8.56 8.13
N ARG A 96 -8.10 8.08 9.35
CA ARG A 96 -7.73 6.68 9.58
C ARG A 96 -8.78 5.70 9.05
N ASP A 97 -10.05 5.93 9.33
CA ASP A 97 -11.11 5.01 8.92
C ASP A 97 -11.28 4.99 7.39
N ASP A 98 -11.26 6.16 6.75
CA ASP A 98 -11.26 6.29 5.28
C ASP A 98 -10.06 5.53 4.66
N LEU A 99 -8.87 5.64 5.27
CA LEU A 99 -7.67 4.93 4.81
C LEU A 99 -7.78 3.40 4.99
N ARG A 100 -8.41 2.93 6.07
CA ARG A 100 -8.65 1.49 6.29
C ARG A 100 -9.61 0.90 5.26
N GLU A 101 -10.58 1.66 4.78
CA GLU A 101 -11.43 1.25 3.66
C GLU A 101 -10.62 1.05 2.37
N HIS A 102 -9.62 1.90 2.12
CA HIS A 102 -8.70 1.71 0.99
C HIS A 102 -7.80 0.47 1.16
N VAL A 103 -7.37 0.12 2.38
CA VAL A 103 -6.69 -1.15 2.64
C VAL A 103 -7.59 -2.34 2.28
N ALA A 104 -8.86 -2.29 2.73
CA ALA A 104 -9.84 -3.33 2.43
C ALA A 104 -10.12 -3.46 0.92
N SER A 105 -10.22 -2.33 0.21
CA SER A 105 -10.37 -2.32 -1.25
C SER A 105 -9.18 -3.00 -1.94
N CYS A 106 -7.95 -2.73 -1.51
CA CYS A 106 -6.77 -3.40 -2.06
C CYS A 106 -6.78 -4.91 -1.78
N ALA A 107 -7.17 -5.33 -0.56
CA ALA A 107 -7.29 -6.73 -0.20
C ALA A 107 -8.31 -7.47 -1.08
N ASN A 108 -9.50 -6.89 -1.29
CA ASN A 108 -10.55 -7.47 -2.13
C ASN A 108 -10.12 -7.61 -3.60
N LEU A 109 -9.37 -6.62 -4.12
CA LEU A 109 -8.82 -6.67 -5.48
C LEU A 109 -7.75 -7.78 -5.60
N LEU A 110 -6.90 -7.94 -4.58
CA LEU A 110 -5.93 -9.04 -4.54
C LEU A 110 -6.63 -10.39 -4.54
N ASP A 111 -7.62 -10.58 -3.66
CA ASP A 111 -8.37 -11.84 -3.60
C ASP A 111 -9.03 -12.15 -4.96
N SER A 112 -9.61 -11.14 -5.63
CA SER A 112 -10.23 -11.30 -6.94
C SER A 112 -9.22 -11.73 -8.03
N ILE A 113 -8.02 -11.14 -8.06
CA ILE A 113 -6.97 -11.50 -9.02
C ILE A 113 -6.49 -12.93 -8.76
N LEU A 114 -6.25 -13.26 -7.49
CA LEU A 114 -5.82 -14.57 -7.07
C LEU A 114 -6.86 -15.64 -7.42
N GLU A 115 -8.16 -15.38 -7.28
CA GLU A 115 -9.20 -16.32 -7.68
C GLU A 115 -9.21 -16.59 -9.19
N ILE A 116 -9.01 -15.56 -10.03
CA ILE A 116 -8.93 -15.70 -11.49
C ILE A 116 -7.77 -16.61 -11.89
N GLU A 117 -6.60 -16.44 -11.28
CA GLU A 117 -5.41 -17.26 -11.60
C GLU A 117 -5.52 -18.73 -11.15
N ALA A 118 -6.50 -19.06 -10.31
CA ALA A 118 -6.71 -20.43 -9.82
C ALA A 118 -7.61 -21.28 -10.73
N ASN A 119 -8.28 -20.65 -11.70
CA ASN A 119 -9.22 -21.26 -12.64
C ASN A 119 -8.59 -21.43 -14.03
#